data_AF-A0A372IU48-F1
#
_entry.id   AF-A0A372IU48-F1
#
_cell.length_a   1.000
_cell.length_b   1.000
_cell.length_c   1.000
_cell.angle_alpha   90.00
_cell.angle_beta   90.00
_cell.angle_gamma   90.00
#
_symmetry.space_group_name_H-M   'P 1'
#
loop_
_entity.id
_entity.type
_entity.pdbx_description
1 polymer ?
#
loop_
_entity_poly.entity_id
_entity_poly.type
_entity_poly.pdbx_seq_one_letter_code
_entity_poly.pdbx_strand_id
1 'polypeptide(L)'
;MRDEMAICCVLRNAHVDNPFFQREKFIPIVRIAIRRTAKCPLLVAKPYAPEHWFWKQAQQIPRSEDTSMATVISSSTGLPLPAAVAKTDGPYQLHSLDRAVAVLEMLGESDTPLSLAEICQKMHLHKSTAHRSLMVLERSALIERTQENRFRLGLKLYELGNRAVEQIDLRARVHPFFRKLSSQVSETVHLSVLQKTKVVYLDKVEPNRRIWMGSKIGASNPVYCTAMGKAMLAFQPPEAIEEIISKIRFVRYTPKTLGSKEALLKSLERVRRRGYAIDDEEIEVGVRCVGAPIFNESRYPIAAVSISGPASRITAQSVPEIAEHLLRCCREISATIGLRDRKRSPVVSPFARHYGA
;
A
#
# COMPACT_ATOMS: atom_id res chain seq x y z
N MET A 1 23.25 -11.80 -38.76
CA MET A 1 22.22 -12.77 -38.31
C MET A 1 21.62 -12.34 -36.97
N ARG A 2 21.18 -11.08 -36.92
CA ARG A 2 20.20 -10.51 -36.00
C ARG A 2 19.07 -10.08 -36.95
N ASP A 3 17.81 -10.33 -36.57
CA ASP A 3 16.55 -9.92 -37.26
C ASP A 3 15.53 -11.02 -37.63
N GLU A 4 15.51 -12.20 -36.98
CA GLU A 4 14.42 -13.19 -37.18
C GLU A 4 13.74 -13.73 -35.91
N MET A 5 13.91 -13.09 -34.75
CA MET A 5 13.27 -13.55 -33.49
C MET A 5 12.30 -12.53 -32.85
N ALA A 6 11.68 -11.66 -33.66
CA ALA A 6 10.75 -10.64 -33.18
C ALA A 6 9.30 -10.74 -33.68
N ILE A 7 8.91 -11.76 -34.47
CA ILE A 7 7.58 -11.79 -35.14
C ILE A 7 6.67 -12.97 -34.73
N CYS A 8 7.02 -13.78 -33.71
CA CYS A 8 6.12 -14.86 -33.24
C CYS A 8 5.27 -14.55 -31.99
N CYS A 9 5.29 -13.33 -31.45
CA CYS A 9 4.59 -13.02 -30.18
C CYS A 9 3.28 -12.23 -30.30
N VAL A 10 2.76 -11.97 -31.51
CA VAL A 10 1.60 -11.08 -31.69
C VAL A 10 0.26 -11.78 -32.00
N LEU A 11 0.20 -13.11 -32.20
CA LEU A 11 -1.07 -13.79 -32.51
C LEU A 11 -1.27 -15.08 -31.73
N ARG A 12 -1.50 -14.97 -30.41
CA ARG A 12 -2.02 -16.08 -29.60
C ARG A 12 -2.93 -15.65 -28.45
N ASN A 13 -3.68 -14.57 -28.62
CA ASN A 13 -4.80 -14.19 -27.75
C ASN A 13 -5.87 -13.45 -28.56
N ALA A 14 -6.59 -14.20 -29.39
CA ALA A 14 -7.90 -13.79 -29.90
C ALA A 14 -8.69 -15.06 -30.23
N HIS A 15 -9.88 -15.18 -29.64
CA HIS A 15 -10.85 -16.27 -29.78
C HIS A 15 -10.42 -17.59 -29.10
N VAL A 16 -11.22 -18.21 -28.23
CA VAL A 16 -12.66 -18.49 -28.36
C VAL A 16 -13.32 -18.63 -26.97
N ASP A 17 -14.44 -17.91 -26.82
CA ASP A 17 -15.50 -18.01 -25.80
C ASP A 17 -16.38 -19.26 -25.99
N ASN A 18 -17.22 -19.57 -24.98
CA ASN A 18 -18.65 -19.99 -25.02
C ASN A 18 -19.27 -20.65 -26.30
N PRO A 19 -20.33 -21.47 -26.18
CA PRO A 19 -20.31 -22.88 -26.54
C PRO A 19 -21.46 -23.19 -27.50
N PHE A 20 -21.33 -22.96 -28.80
CA PHE A 20 -22.33 -23.39 -29.76
C PHE A 20 -21.67 -23.45 -31.13
N PHE A 21 -21.01 -24.55 -31.47
CA PHE A 21 -20.98 -25.00 -32.86
C PHE A 21 -20.63 -26.48 -32.93
N GLN A 22 -21.60 -27.22 -33.47
CA GLN A 22 -21.60 -28.68 -33.54
C GLN A 22 -20.67 -29.21 -34.64
N ARG A 23 -20.16 -30.41 -34.34
CA ARG A 23 -19.96 -31.60 -35.18
C ARG A 23 -19.40 -31.44 -36.62
N GLU A 24 -18.30 -32.17 -36.76
CA GLU A 24 -17.99 -33.15 -37.81
C GLU A 24 -16.98 -32.79 -38.91
N LYS A 25 -15.93 -33.63 -38.90
CA LYS A 25 -15.01 -34.04 -39.99
C LYS A 25 -13.86 -33.07 -40.31
N PHE A 26 -12.66 -33.40 -39.81
CA PHE A 26 -11.53 -33.93 -40.61
C PHE A 26 -10.26 -34.13 -39.73
N ILE A 27 -9.74 -35.36 -39.73
CA ILE A 27 -8.47 -35.90 -39.15
C ILE A 27 -7.96 -36.89 -40.23
N PRO A 28 -6.67 -37.24 -40.46
CA PRO A 28 -5.42 -37.04 -39.66
C PRO A 28 -4.13 -36.70 -40.46
N ILE A 29 -3.31 -35.72 -40.07
CA ILE A 29 -1.84 -35.77 -40.30
C ILE A 29 -1.09 -35.00 -39.19
N VAL A 30 -0.97 -35.56 -37.98
CA VAL A 30 0.17 -35.27 -37.07
C VAL A 30 0.36 -36.51 -36.17
N ARG A 31 0.81 -37.60 -36.77
CA ARG A 31 1.21 -38.81 -36.03
C ARG A 31 2.50 -39.40 -36.62
N ILE A 32 3.51 -38.57 -36.88
CA ILE A 32 4.92 -38.93 -37.12
C ILE A 32 5.75 -37.69 -36.75
N ALA A 33 6.40 -37.74 -35.59
CA ALA A 33 7.56 -36.92 -35.19
C ALA A 33 7.88 -37.08 -33.68
N ILE A 34 7.19 -37.96 -32.95
CA ILE A 34 7.66 -38.48 -31.66
C ILE A 34 8.38 -39.81 -31.94
N ARG A 35 9.64 -39.75 -32.34
CA ARG A 35 10.65 -40.85 -32.27
C ARG A 35 11.96 -40.37 -32.92
N ARG A 36 12.87 -39.84 -32.09
CA ARG A 36 14.36 -39.87 -32.20
C ARG A 36 14.97 -38.57 -31.68
N THR A 37 15.14 -38.51 -30.37
CA THR A 37 16.34 -37.96 -29.68
C THR A 37 16.26 -38.36 -28.20
N ALA A 38 16.20 -39.67 -27.95
CA ALA A 38 16.60 -40.23 -26.68
C ALA A 38 18.12 -40.46 -26.73
N LYS A 39 18.89 -39.59 -26.07
CA LYS A 39 20.20 -39.83 -25.43
C LYS A 39 20.83 -38.49 -25.03
N CYS A 40 20.58 -38.07 -23.79
CA CYS A 40 21.47 -37.18 -23.04
C CYS A 40 21.22 -37.46 -21.54
N PRO A 41 22.19 -38.03 -20.79
CA PRO A 41 22.01 -38.32 -19.39
C PRO A 41 22.54 -37.14 -18.57
N LEU A 42 21.66 -36.38 -17.91
CA LEU A 42 21.93 -35.58 -16.71
C LEU A 42 20.70 -34.69 -16.42
N LEU A 43 20.39 -34.54 -15.13
CA LEU A 43 19.30 -33.76 -14.53
C LEU A 43 17.94 -34.47 -14.48
N VAL A 44 17.87 -35.49 -13.61
CA VAL A 44 16.64 -35.80 -12.88
C VAL A 44 16.24 -34.54 -12.09
N ALA A 45 15.15 -33.91 -12.51
CA ALA A 45 14.51 -32.82 -11.79
C ALA A 45 14.09 -33.31 -10.40
N LYS A 46 14.74 -32.80 -9.36
CA LYS A 46 14.22 -32.89 -7.99
C LYS A 46 13.05 -31.90 -7.86
N PRO A 47 11.92 -32.29 -7.25
CA PRO A 47 10.82 -31.38 -6.99
C PRO A 47 11.27 -30.28 -6.01
N TYR A 48 10.99 -29.03 -6.36
CA TYR A 48 11.25 -27.86 -5.53
C TYR A 48 10.56 -28.02 -4.18
N ALA A 49 11.36 -28.11 -3.11
CA ALA A 49 10.90 -28.05 -1.74
C ALA A 49 10.34 -26.66 -1.43
N PRO A 50 9.22 -26.54 -0.70
CA PRO A 50 8.68 -25.25 -0.32
C PRO A 50 9.30 -24.77 1.01
N GLU A 51 9.17 -23.47 1.27
CA GLU A 51 9.10 -22.85 2.61
C GLU A 51 10.39 -22.35 3.33
N HIS A 52 10.16 -21.34 4.16
CA HIS A 52 10.98 -20.86 5.29
C HIS A 52 12.14 -19.85 5.11
N TRP A 53 12.78 -19.73 3.94
CA TRP A 53 14.02 -18.91 3.87
C TRP A 53 13.79 -17.39 3.89
N PHE A 54 12.70 -16.90 3.28
CA PHE A 54 12.47 -15.46 3.07
C PHE A 54 12.11 -14.66 4.35
N TRP A 55 11.65 -15.34 5.41
CA TRP A 55 11.23 -14.75 6.69
C TRP A 55 12.26 -14.91 7.82
N LYS A 56 13.17 -15.90 7.74
CA LYS A 56 14.27 -16.04 8.72
C LYS A 56 15.34 -14.95 8.57
N GLN A 57 15.58 -14.43 7.38
CA GLN A 57 16.59 -13.37 7.18
C GLN A 57 16.19 -12.01 7.76
N ALA A 58 14.90 -11.76 8.02
CA ALA A 58 14.45 -10.55 8.71
C ALA A 58 14.75 -10.57 10.23
N GLN A 59 15.28 -11.67 10.77
CA GLN A 59 15.61 -11.84 12.19
C GLN A 59 17.09 -11.53 12.52
N GLN A 60 17.92 -11.20 11.54
CA GLN A 60 19.33 -10.83 11.74
C GLN A 60 19.50 -9.31 11.68
N ILE A 61 19.14 -8.64 12.78
CA ILE A 61 19.64 -7.29 13.11
C ILE A 61 20.65 -7.51 14.25
N PRO A 62 21.94 -7.20 14.10
CA PRO A 62 22.90 -7.43 15.16
C PRO A 62 22.66 -6.44 16.31
N ARG A 63 22.62 -6.96 17.54
CA ARG A 63 22.81 -6.17 18.76
C ARG A 63 24.32 -5.96 18.92
N SER A 64 24.77 -4.71 18.98
CA SER A 64 26.14 -4.40 19.40
C SER A 64 26.12 -3.34 20.50
N GLU A 65 26.57 -3.75 21.69
CA GLU A 65 27.06 -2.88 22.74
C GLU A 65 28.55 -2.59 22.51
N ASP A 66 28.94 -1.36 22.85
CA ASP A 66 30.26 -0.86 23.27
C ASP A 66 31.40 -0.49 22.29
N THR A 67 31.55 0.85 22.21
CA THR A 67 32.74 1.75 22.28
C THR A 67 33.74 1.97 21.12
N SER A 68 33.82 3.28 20.78
CA SER A 68 34.99 4.09 20.39
C SER A 68 35.29 4.37 18.90
N MET A 69 35.67 5.63 18.68
CA MET A 69 35.86 6.41 17.44
C MET A 69 36.40 5.70 16.18
N ALA A 70 35.75 5.94 15.03
CA ALA A 70 36.41 6.28 13.76
C ALA A 70 35.43 6.86 12.71
N THR A 71 35.69 8.11 12.35
CA THR A 71 35.52 8.86 11.10
C THR A 71 34.73 8.27 9.90
N VAL A 72 33.72 9.07 9.49
CA VAL A 72 33.19 9.39 8.13
C VAL A 72 33.70 8.56 6.93
N ILE A 73 32.79 7.86 6.23
CA ILE A 73 32.56 7.98 4.77
C ILE A 73 31.07 7.78 4.47
N SER A 74 30.45 8.80 3.88
CA SER A 74 29.14 8.78 3.25
C SER A 74 29.16 8.01 1.93
N SER A 75 28.17 7.15 1.68
CA SER A 75 27.73 6.86 0.30
C SER A 75 26.25 6.49 0.28
N SER A 76 25.45 7.50 -0.03
CA SER A 76 24.05 7.46 -0.41
C SER A 76 23.86 6.77 -1.77
N THR A 77 22.92 5.83 -1.87
CA THR A 77 22.01 5.69 -3.04
C THR A 77 20.88 4.72 -2.70
N GLY A 78 19.73 5.24 -2.31
CA GLY A 78 18.47 4.52 -2.27
C GLY A 78 17.35 5.54 -2.42
N LEU A 79 16.61 5.49 -3.52
CA LEU A 79 15.45 6.38 -3.71
C LEU A 79 14.37 6.04 -2.69
N PRO A 80 13.94 6.98 -1.82
CA PRO A 80 12.82 6.78 -0.94
C PRO A 80 11.51 7.17 -1.64
N LEU A 81 10.55 6.24 -1.70
CA LEU A 81 9.13 6.61 -1.82
C LEU A 81 8.59 6.96 -0.43
N PRO A 82 7.69 7.95 -0.34
CA PRO A 82 7.65 8.89 0.77
C PRO A 82 7.21 8.21 2.06
N ALA A 83 8.07 8.30 3.07
CA ALA A 83 7.63 8.30 4.46
C ALA A 83 6.40 9.22 4.56
N ALA A 84 5.39 8.81 5.33
CA ALA A 84 4.33 9.72 5.77
C ALA A 84 5.02 11.04 6.12
N VAL A 85 4.76 12.11 5.35
CA VAL A 85 5.60 13.31 5.31
C VAL A 85 5.81 13.78 6.74
N ALA A 86 6.93 13.39 7.34
CA ALA A 86 7.42 14.01 8.53
C ALA A 86 7.66 15.45 8.10
N LYS A 87 7.14 16.42 8.83
CA LYS A 87 7.56 17.81 8.67
C LYS A 87 9.06 17.82 9.01
N THR A 88 9.91 17.58 8.03
CA THR A 88 11.32 17.89 8.10
C THR A 88 11.39 19.39 8.23
N ASP A 89 11.93 19.88 9.34
CA ASP A 89 12.32 21.29 9.47
C ASP A 89 13.40 21.56 8.42
N GLY A 90 12.96 21.93 7.23
CA GLY A 90 13.83 22.31 6.13
C GLY A 90 14.50 23.65 6.45
N PRO A 91 15.65 23.96 5.82
CA PRO A 91 16.37 25.21 6.06
C PRO A 91 15.59 26.47 5.64
N TYR A 92 14.43 26.32 5.00
CA TYR A 92 13.57 27.40 4.54
C TYR A 92 12.22 27.33 5.26
N GLN A 93 11.95 28.32 6.11
CA GLN A 93 10.64 28.55 6.71
C GLN A 93 9.92 29.68 5.96
N LEU A 94 8.76 29.36 5.39
CA LEU A 94 7.88 30.36 4.80
C LEU A 94 6.55 30.31 5.54
N HIS A 95 6.44 31.11 6.60
CA HIS A 95 5.30 31.11 7.52
C HIS A 95 3.93 31.27 6.85
N SER A 96 3.85 31.91 5.69
CA SER A 96 2.60 32.03 4.92
C SER A 96 2.17 30.70 4.28
N LEU A 97 3.12 29.91 3.76
CA LEU A 97 2.85 28.61 3.16
C LEU A 97 2.54 27.57 4.24
N ASP A 98 3.32 27.53 5.32
CA ASP A 98 3.07 26.61 6.44
C ASP A 98 1.68 26.82 7.02
N ARG A 99 1.26 28.09 7.12
CA ARG A 99 -0.09 28.47 7.55
C ARG A 99 -1.16 27.99 6.58
N ALA A 100 -0.95 28.17 5.27
CA ALA A 100 -1.91 27.71 4.27
C ALA A 100 -2.08 26.18 4.32
N VAL A 101 -0.99 25.43 4.46
CA VAL A 101 -1.02 23.98 4.64
C VAL A 101 -1.77 23.60 5.91
N ALA A 102 -1.47 24.25 7.04
CA ALA A 102 -2.13 23.95 8.31
C ALA A 102 -3.65 24.25 8.30
N VAL A 103 -4.09 25.27 7.55
CA VAL A 103 -5.53 25.52 7.33
C VAL A 103 -6.18 24.38 6.55
N LEU A 104 -5.53 23.85 5.52
CA LEU A 104 -6.03 22.69 4.78
C LEU A 104 -6.08 21.42 5.66
N GLU A 105 -5.05 21.17 6.45
CA GLU A 105 -5.02 20.05 7.41
C GLU A 105 -6.19 20.15 8.41
N MET A 106 -6.40 21.33 9.00
CA MET A 106 -7.50 21.58 9.94
C MET A 106 -8.88 21.36 9.32
N LEU A 107 -9.10 21.88 8.10
CA LEU A 107 -10.37 21.70 7.41
C LEU A 107 -10.59 20.23 7.02
N GLY A 108 -9.53 19.48 6.74
CA GLY A 108 -9.60 18.05 6.44
C GLY A 108 -9.87 17.15 7.64
N GLU A 109 -9.55 17.61 8.86
CA GLU A 109 -9.88 16.90 10.10
C GLU A 109 -11.30 17.19 10.62
N SER A 110 -12.00 18.17 10.02
CA SER A 110 -13.34 18.61 10.44
C SER A 110 -14.44 17.93 9.63
N ASP A 111 -15.39 17.28 10.30
CA ASP A 111 -16.57 16.69 9.64
C ASP A 111 -17.59 17.74 9.14
N THR A 112 -17.46 18.98 9.60
CA THR A 112 -18.34 20.10 9.23
C THR A 112 -17.55 21.32 8.76
N PRO A 113 -18.12 22.18 7.88
CA PRO A 113 -17.47 23.43 7.47
C PRO A 113 -17.18 24.34 8.67
N LEU A 114 -16.08 25.10 8.64
CA LEU A 114 -15.67 25.98 9.74
C LEU A 114 -15.81 27.46 9.38
N SER A 115 -16.30 28.29 10.30
CA SER A 115 -16.34 29.74 10.15
C SER A 115 -14.96 30.38 10.31
N LEU A 116 -14.80 31.62 9.84
CA LEU A 116 -13.56 32.39 10.02
C LEU A 116 -13.15 32.51 11.50
N ALA A 117 -14.13 32.71 12.40
CA ALA A 117 -13.87 32.85 13.83
C ALA A 117 -13.32 31.55 14.44
N GLU A 118 -13.93 30.41 14.10
CA GLU A 118 -13.48 29.08 14.54
C GLU A 118 -12.05 28.80 14.04
N ILE A 119 -11.73 29.16 12.79
CA ILE A 119 -10.38 28.99 12.22
C ILE A 119 -9.37 29.88 12.94
N CYS A 120 -9.70 31.14 13.21
CA CYS A 120 -8.82 32.06 13.95
C CYS A 120 -8.51 31.52 15.35
N GLN A 121 -9.52 31.01 16.05
CA GLN A 121 -9.39 30.47 17.39
C GLN A 121 -8.52 29.22 17.40
N LYS A 122 -8.78 28.25 16.51
CA LYS A 122 -8.04 26.99 16.45
C LYS A 122 -6.59 27.16 15.98
N MET A 123 -6.33 28.12 15.09
CA MET A 123 -4.98 28.40 14.58
C MET A 123 -4.19 29.41 15.43
N HIS A 124 -4.82 30.03 16.43
CA HIS A 124 -4.27 31.17 17.18
C HIS A 124 -3.79 32.32 16.25
N LEU A 125 -4.61 32.68 15.26
CA LEU A 125 -4.28 33.70 14.26
C LEU A 125 -5.19 34.93 14.36
N HIS A 126 -4.61 36.08 14.03
CA HIS A 126 -5.38 37.31 13.87
C HIS A 126 -6.32 37.23 12.66
N LYS A 127 -7.52 37.84 12.78
CA LYS A 127 -8.59 37.77 11.77
C LYS A 127 -8.14 38.17 10.37
N SER A 128 -7.35 39.24 10.26
CA SER A 128 -6.80 39.75 9.00
C SER A 128 -5.86 38.75 8.32
N THR A 129 -5.09 37.98 9.10
CA THR A 129 -4.11 37.02 8.61
C THR A 129 -4.76 35.72 8.14
N ALA A 130 -5.73 35.20 8.91
CA ALA A 130 -6.53 34.05 8.53
C ALA A 130 -7.33 34.35 7.26
N HIS A 131 -7.97 35.53 7.20
CA HIS A 131 -8.76 35.96 6.04
C HIS A 131 -7.93 35.98 4.75
N ARG A 132 -6.72 36.57 4.75
CA ARG A 132 -5.86 36.57 3.55
C ARG A 132 -5.50 35.16 3.09
N SER A 133 -5.20 34.26 4.02
CA SER A 133 -4.84 32.87 3.70
C SER A 133 -6.02 32.13 3.08
N LEU A 134 -7.22 32.30 3.65
CA LEU A 134 -8.45 31.72 3.13
C LEU A 134 -8.80 32.25 1.74
N MET A 135 -8.68 33.56 1.50
CA MET A 135 -8.92 34.14 0.18
C MET A 135 -7.99 33.55 -0.90
N VAL A 136 -6.71 33.31 -0.59
CA VAL A 136 -5.76 32.72 -1.53
C VAL A 136 -6.10 31.25 -1.81
N LEU A 137 -6.44 30.49 -0.77
CA LEU A 137 -6.84 29.09 -0.89
C LEU A 137 -8.16 28.94 -1.67
N GLU A 138 -9.13 29.82 -1.41
CA GLU A 138 -10.44 29.87 -2.08
C GLU A 138 -10.29 30.25 -3.56
N ARG A 139 -9.48 31.28 -3.86
CA ARG A 139 -9.13 31.64 -5.24
C ARG A 139 -8.48 30.49 -6.01
N SER A 140 -7.73 29.65 -5.31
CA SER A 140 -7.07 28.46 -5.88
C SER A 140 -7.99 27.23 -5.93
N ALA A 141 -9.26 27.37 -5.54
CA ALA A 141 -10.27 26.31 -5.40
C ALA A 141 -9.87 25.15 -4.46
N LEU A 142 -8.84 25.35 -3.62
CA LEU A 142 -8.40 24.36 -2.63
C LEU A 142 -9.36 24.29 -1.44
N ILE A 143 -10.07 25.38 -1.17
CA ILE A 143 -11.20 25.44 -0.23
C ILE A 143 -12.41 26.05 -0.93
N GLU A 144 -13.59 25.78 -0.38
CA GLU A 144 -14.85 26.35 -0.82
C GLU A 144 -15.54 27.06 0.35
N ARG A 145 -16.25 28.15 0.04
CA ARG A 145 -17.12 28.83 0.99
C ARG A 145 -18.57 28.41 0.77
N THR A 146 -19.23 27.99 1.84
CA THR A 146 -20.65 27.63 1.85
C THR A 146 -21.53 28.88 1.81
N GLN A 147 -22.83 28.69 1.55
CA GLN A 147 -23.82 29.78 1.58
C GLN A 147 -23.89 30.49 2.95
N GLU A 148 -23.53 29.79 4.02
CA GLU A 148 -23.47 30.29 5.40
C GLU A 148 -22.15 30.99 5.74
N ASN A 149 -21.32 31.31 4.74
CA ASN A 149 -20.00 31.91 4.92
C ASN A 149 -19.01 31.05 5.75
N ARG A 150 -19.15 29.72 5.71
CA ARG A 150 -18.22 28.76 6.34
C ARG A 150 -17.33 28.14 5.27
N PHE A 151 -16.14 27.68 5.66
CA PHE A 151 -15.12 27.14 4.76
C PHE A 151 -15.02 25.62 4.91
N ARG A 152 -14.83 24.92 3.79
CA ARG A 152 -14.57 23.48 3.73
C ARG A 152 -13.52 23.18 2.65
N LEU A 153 -13.01 21.95 2.61
CA LEU A 153 -12.15 21.52 1.52
C LEU A 153 -12.86 21.61 0.16
N GLY A 154 -12.17 22.11 -0.85
CA GLY A 154 -12.70 22.26 -2.20
C GLY A 154 -12.38 21.07 -3.09
N LEU A 155 -13.15 20.91 -4.18
CA LEU A 155 -13.01 19.78 -5.10
C LEU A 155 -11.61 19.69 -5.76
N LYS A 156 -10.86 20.80 -5.84
CA LYS A 156 -9.50 20.80 -6.42
C LYS A 156 -8.55 19.85 -5.71
N LEU A 157 -8.71 19.68 -4.41
CA LEU A 157 -7.90 18.74 -3.62
C LEU A 157 -8.18 17.29 -4.00
N TYR A 158 -9.42 16.95 -4.35
CA TYR A 158 -9.75 15.63 -4.87
C TYR A 158 -9.09 15.39 -6.23
N GLU A 159 -9.12 16.37 -7.14
CA GLU A 159 -8.42 16.26 -8.43
C GLU A 159 -6.91 16.08 -8.26
N LEU A 160 -6.28 16.87 -7.38
CA LEU A 160 -4.85 16.78 -7.09
C LEU A 160 -4.49 15.48 -6.39
N GLY A 161 -5.31 15.03 -5.44
CA GLY A 161 -5.16 13.76 -4.75
C GLY A 161 -5.28 12.57 -5.70
N ASN A 162 -6.29 12.56 -6.58
CA ASN A 162 -6.43 11.54 -7.60
C ASN A 162 -5.24 11.52 -8.55
N ARG A 163 -4.78 12.67 -9.04
CA ARG A 163 -3.59 12.75 -9.90
C ARG A 163 -2.32 12.30 -9.17
N ALA A 164 -2.16 12.64 -7.89
CA ALA A 164 -1.05 12.16 -7.07
C ALA A 164 -1.11 10.64 -6.89
N VAL A 165 -2.31 10.07 -6.67
CA VAL A 165 -2.53 8.62 -6.59
C VAL A 165 -2.32 7.93 -7.94
N GLU A 166 -2.68 8.56 -9.05
CA GLU A 166 -2.41 8.08 -10.41
C GLU A 166 -0.91 8.14 -10.76
N GLN A 167 -0.20 9.17 -10.25
CA GLN A 167 1.25 9.26 -10.34
C GLN A 167 1.96 8.23 -9.46
N ILE A 168 1.30 7.75 -8.41
CA ILE A 168 1.70 6.54 -7.69
C ILE A 168 1.29 5.34 -8.57
N ASP A 169 2.18 4.98 -9.51
CA ASP A 169 2.12 3.81 -10.43
C ASP A 169 1.72 2.49 -9.72
N LEU A 170 1.77 2.44 -8.39
CA LEU A 170 1.32 1.33 -7.55
C LEU A 170 -0.12 0.88 -7.84
N ARG A 171 -1.11 1.79 -7.89
CA ARG A 171 -2.52 1.38 -8.01
C ARG A 171 -2.78 0.66 -9.34
N ALA A 172 -2.37 1.27 -10.45
CA ALA A 172 -2.53 0.69 -11.79
C ALA A 172 -1.79 -0.65 -11.94
N ARG A 173 -0.60 -0.78 -11.32
CA ARG A 173 0.19 -2.02 -11.34
C ARG A 173 -0.40 -3.13 -10.48
N VAL A 174 -1.01 -2.77 -9.36
CA VAL A 174 -1.54 -3.73 -8.37
C VAL A 174 -2.93 -4.24 -8.75
N HIS A 175 -3.74 -3.42 -9.41
CA HIS A 175 -5.14 -3.73 -9.73
C HIS A 175 -5.36 -5.09 -10.45
N PRO A 176 -4.53 -5.50 -11.44
CA PRO A 176 -4.66 -6.82 -12.07
C PRO A 176 -4.47 -7.99 -11.09
N PHE A 177 -3.51 -7.86 -10.16
CA PHE A 177 -3.27 -8.88 -9.12
C PHE A 177 -4.47 -9.00 -8.18
N PHE A 178 -5.12 -7.89 -7.87
CA PHE A 178 -6.28 -7.87 -7.01
C PHE A 178 -7.51 -8.52 -7.63
N ARG A 179 -7.75 -8.30 -8.93
CA ARG A 179 -8.82 -9.01 -9.65
C ARG A 179 -8.60 -10.52 -9.61
N LYS A 180 -7.36 -10.97 -9.87
CA LYS A 180 -6.99 -12.39 -9.78
C LYS A 180 -7.21 -12.92 -8.36
N LEU A 181 -6.69 -12.23 -7.35
CA LEU A 181 -6.82 -12.66 -5.95
C LEU A 181 -8.30 -12.72 -5.51
N SER A 182 -9.07 -11.65 -5.76
CA SER A 182 -10.49 -11.60 -5.42
C SER A 182 -11.30 -12.70 -6.11
N SER A 183 -10.98 -13.03 -7.37
CA SER A 183 -11.63 -14.15 -8.08
C SER A 183 -11.30 -15.52 -7.46
N GLN A 184 -10.07 -15.70 -6.93
CA GLN A 184 -9.63 -16.95 -6.32
C GLN A 184 -10.29 -17.16 -4.95
N VAL A 185 -10.29 -16.14 -4.10
CA VAL A 185 -10.80 -16.24 -2.73
C VAL A 185 -12.29 -15.90 -2.61
N SER A 186 -12.89 -15.34 -3.67
CA SER A 186 -14.29 -14.88 -3.69
C SER A 186 -14.66 -13.88 -2.58
N GLU A 187 -13.70 -13.08 -2.14
CA GLU A 187 -13.85 -12.07 -1.08
C GLU A 187 -13.27 -10.72 -1.53
N THR A 188 -13.54 -9.68 -0.73
CA THR A 188 -13.10 -8.31 -1.04
C THR A 188 -11.61 -8.16 -0.80
N VAL A 189 -10.90 -7.53 -1.73
CA VAL A 189 -9.47 -7.22 -1.61
C VAL A 189 -9.28 -5.71 -1.48
N HIS A 190 -8.47 -5.27 -0.51
CA HIS A 190 -8.17 -3.86 -0.27
C HIS A 190 -6.67 -3.58 -0.42
N LEU A 191 -6.34 -2.38 -0.91
CA LEU A 191 -5.00 -1.79 -0.81
C LEU A 191 -5.05 -0.66 0.21
N SER A 192 -4.06 -0.60 1.10
CA SER A 192 -3.89 0.55 1.98
C SER A 192 -2.44 0.95 2.18
N VAL A 193 -2.26 2.16 2.70
CA VAL A 193 -0.98 2.68 3.18
C VAL A 193 -1.10 3.08 4.64
N LEU A 194 0.03 3.04 5.34
CA LEU A 194 0.13 3.48 6.73
C LEU A 194 0.34 5.00 6.75
N GLN A 195 -0.53 5.72 7.46
CA GLN A 195 -0.42 7.15 7.68
C GLN A 195 -0.57 7.44 9.18
N LYS A 196 0.55 7.76 9.84
CA LYS A 196 0.60 7.99 11.29
C LYS A 196 0.00 6.78 12.05
N THR A 197 -1.09 6.98 12.78
CA THR A 197 -1.78 5.96 13.59
C THR A 197 -2.94 5.26 12.87
N LYS A 198 -3.09 5.51 11.56
CA LYS A 198 -4.21 5.01 10.75
C LYS A 198 -3.73 4.34 9.47
N VAL A 199 -4.56 3.48 8.90
CA VAL A 199 -4.43 3.01 7.52
C VAL A 199 -5.43 3.74 6.64
N VAL A 200 -5.01 4.11 5.43
CA VAL A 200 -5.86 4.77 4.43
C VAL A 200 -6.08 3.84 3.25
N TYR A 201 -7.34 3.61 2.88
CA TYR A 201 -7.69 2.76 1.74
C TYR A 201 -7.39 3.48 0.42
N LEU A 202 -6.55 2.87 -0.43
CA LEU A 202 -6.19 3.41 -1.74
C LEU A 202 -6.92 2.75 -2.90
N ASP A 203 -7.24 1.47 -2.76
CA ASP A 203 -7.99 0.73 -3.79
C ASP A 203 -8.79 -0.40 -3.16
N LYS A 204 -9.81 -0.86 -3.89
CA LYS A 204 -10.68 -1.96 -3.49
C LYS A 204 -11.14 -2.72 -4.73
N VAL A 205 -11.13 -4.05 -4.65
CA VAL A 205 -11.77 -4.93 -5.63
C VAL A 205 -12.79 -5.79 -4.90
N GLU A 206 -14.03 -5.74 -5.36
CA GLU A 206 -15.13 -6.51 -4.80
C GLU A 206 -15.45 -7.71 -5.69
N PRO A 207 -15.73 -8.88 -5.10
CA PRO A 207 -16.25 -10.01 -5.86
C PRO A 207 -17.68 -9.71 -6.31
N ASN A 208 -18.13 -10.34 -7.39
CA ASN A 208 -19.51 -10.23 -7.86
C ASN A 208 -20.47 -11.00 -6.94
N ARG A 209 -20.80 -10.44 -5.76
CA ARG A 209 -21.68 -11.03 -4.75
C ARG A 209 -22.64 -9.99 -4.16
N ARG A 210 -23.74 -10.46 -3.58
CA ARG A 210 -24.83 -9.61 -3.03
C ARG A 210 -24.50 -8.94 -1.68
N ILE A 211 -23.47 -9.40 -0.97
CA ILE A 211 -23.06 -8.83 0.33
C ILE A 211 -21.84 -7.94 0.10
N TRP A 212 -22.02 -6.66 0.38
CA TRP A 212 -21.02 -5.61 0.15
C TRP A 212 -20.39 -5.18 1.46
N MET A 213 -19.09 -4.89 1.42
CA MET A 213 -18.37 -4.28 2.55
C MET A 213 -18.50 -2.76 2.45
N GLY A 214 -18.95 -2.09 3.53
CA GLY A 214 -19.16 -0.63 3.57
C GLY A 214 -17.89 0.24 3.48
N SER A 215 -16.71 -0.36 3.27
CA SER A 215 -15.42 0.35 3.17
C SER A 215 -15.34 1.24 1.92
N LYS A 216 -14.88 2.49 2.08
CA LYS A 216 -14.72 3.49 1.01
C LYS A 216 -13.24 3.81 0.75
N ILE A 217 -12.87 4.03 -0.52
CA ILE A 217 -11.54 4.55 -0.89
C ILE A 217 -11.37 5.95 -0.28
N GLY A 218 -10.18 6.25 0.26
CA GLY A 218 -9.89 7.49 0.98
C GLY A 218 -10.32 7.49 2.44
N ALA A 219 -11.17 6.55 2.87
CA ALA A 219 -11.47 6.39 4.30
C ALA A 219 -10.24 5.90 5.06
N SER A 220 -10.26 6.08 6.38
CA SER A 220 -9.18 5.63 7.25
C SER A 220 -9.70 4.84 8.45
N ASN A 221 -8.92 3.85 8.89
CA ASN A 221 -9.20 3.06 10.09
C ASN A 221 -7.97 3.01 11.00
N PRO A 222 -8.12 2.77 12.31
CA PRO A 222 -6.98 2.69 13.20
C PRO A 222 -6.04 1.53 12.84
N VAL A 223 -4.73 1.77 13.00
CA VAL A 223 -3.70 0.79 12.63
C VAL A 223 -3.73 -0.48 13.49
N TYR A 224 -4.13 -0.36 14.76
CA TYR A 224 -3.98 -1.44 15.75
C TYR A 224 -5.03 -2.55 15.63
N CYS A 225 -6.22 -2.25 15.10
CA CYS A 225 -7.33 -3.19 15.00
C CYS A 225 -7.65 -3.61 13.56
N THR A 226 -6.84 -3.20 12.57
CA THR A 226 -6.99 -3.64 11.18
C THR A 226 -5.93 -4.67 10.80
N ALA A 227 -6.29 -5.62 9.93
CA ALA A 227 -5.32 -6.60 9.43
C ALA A 227 -4.19 -5.91 8.64
N MET A 228 -4.52 -4.98 7.75
CA MET A 228 -3.50 -4.23 6.99
C MET A 228 -2.63 -3.36 7.89
N GLY A 229 -3.22 -2.71 8.91
CA GLY A 229 -2.47 -1.86 9.83
C GLY A 229 -1.45 -2.65 10.64
N LYS A 230 -1.86 -3.78 11.21
CA LYS A 230 -0.94 -4.68 11.91
C LYS A 230 0.10 -5.28 10.97
N ALA A 231 -0.28 -5.62 9.74
CA ALA A 231 0.65 -6.11 8.71
C ALA A 231 1.72 -5.07 8.37
N MET A 232 1.37 -3.80 8.22
CA MET A 232 2.33 -2.71 7.98
C MET A 232 3.20 -2.43 9.19
N LEU A 233 2.58 -2.21 10.34
CA LEU A 233 3.25 -1.78 11.56
C LEU A 233 4.25 -2.84 12.07
N ALA A 234 3.98 -4.12 11.83
CA ALA A 234 4.88 -5.20 12.25
C ALA A 234 6.27 -5.13 11.59
N PHE A 235 6.42 -4.51 10.42
CA PHE A 235 7.70 -4.45 9.70
C PHE A 235 8.28 -3.03 9.61
N GLN A 236 7.73 -2.08 10.37
CA GLN A 236 8.34 -0.76 10.53
C GLN A 236 9.61 -0.84 11.40
N PRO A 237 10.53 0.15 11.31
CA PRO A 237 11.65 0.28 12.24
C PRO A 237 11.18 0.34 13.70
N PRO A 238 11.93 -0.22 14.67
CA PRO A 238 11.56 -0.23 16.09
C PRO A 238 11.18 1.15 16.64
N GLU A 239 11.93 2.18 16.25
CA GLU A 239 11.73 3.56 16.67
C GLU A 239 10.40 4.12 16.14
N ALA A 240 10.10 3.86 14.86
CA ALA A 240 8.84 4.26 14.24
C ALA A 240 7.64 3.53 14.85
N ILE A 241 7.80 2.26 15.23
CA ILE A 241 6.74 1.50 15.91
C ILE A 241 6.42 2.14 17.25
N GLU A 242 7.43 2.44 18.06
CA GLU A 242 7.26 3.07 19.36
C GLU A 242 6.62 4.46 19.23
N GLU A 243 7.08 5.27 18.27
CA GLU A 243 6.51 6.58 17.98
C GLU A 243 5.03 6.47 17.58
N ILE A 244 4.67 5.55 16.70
CA ILE A 244 3.28 5.37 16.26
C ILE A 244 2.43 4.90 17.44
N ILE A 245 2.88 3.86 18.17
CA ILE A 245 2.12 3.28 19.28
C ILE A 245 1.89 4.28 20.41
N SER A 246 2.88 5.12 20.74
CA SER A 246 2.74 6.16 21.78
C SER A 246 1.64 7.18 21.46
N LYS A 247 1.33 7.37 20.17
CA LYS A 247 0.28 8.29 19.69
C LYS A 247 -1.09 7.61 19.52
N ILE A 248 -1.20 6.30 19.75
CA ILE A 248 -2.47 5.56 19.62
C ILE A 248 -3.32 5.74 20.87
N ARG A 249 -4.56 6.19 20.67
CA ARG A 249 -5.64 6.03 21.64
C ARG A 249 -6.38 4.73 21.36
N PHE A 250 -6.27 3.76 22.27
CA PHE A 250 -6.96 2.47 22.14
C PHE A 250 -8.45 2.62 22.44
N VAL A 251 -9.25 2.74 21.37
CA VAL A 251 -10.72 2.68 21.41
C VAL A 251 -11.16 1.25 21.17
N ARG A 252 -12.11 0.76 21.98
CA ARG A 252 -12.68 -0.57 21.84
C ARG A 252 -13.91 -0.50 20.95
N TYR A 253 -13.83 -1.06 19.73
CA TYR A 253 -14.95 -1.09 18.77
C TYR A 253 -15.82 -2.33 18.96
N THR A 254 -15.21 -3.44 19.35
CA THR A 254 -15.84 -4.74 19.61
C THR A 254 -15.24 -5.37 20.88
N PRO A 255 -15.85 -6.43 21.43
CA PRO A 255 -15.26 -7.18 22.53
C PRO A 255 -13.87 -7.74 22.22
N LYS A 256 -13.52 -7.95 20.94
CA LYS A 256 -12.25 -8.53 20.49
C LYS A 256 -11.18 -7.48 20.13
N THR A 257 -11.52 -6.19 20.07
CA THR A 257 -10.55 -5.14 19.76
C THR A 257 -9.38 -5.16 20.75
N LEU A 258 -8.14 -5.05 20.24
CA LEU A 258 -6.95 -4.90 21.08
C LEU A 258 -7.04 -3.61 21.91
N GLY A 259 -7.01 -3.77 23.24
CA GLY A 259 -7.21 -2.66 24.19
C GLY A 259 -5.95 -2.05 24.78
N SER A 260 -4.76 -2.54 24.44
CA SER A 260 -3.50 -2.03 25.02
C SER A 260 -2.30 -2.14 24.09
N LYS A 261 -1.25 -1.38 24.42
CA LYS A 261 0.06 -1.41 23.76
C LYS A 261 0.67 -2.82 23.79
N GLU A 262 0.62 -3.49 24.92
CA GLU A 262 1.20 -4.84 25.12
C GLU A 262 0.47 -5.87 24.26
N ALA A 263 -0.86 -5.77 24.17
CA ALA A 263 -1.66 -6.64 23.32
C ALA A 263 -1.33 -6.45 21.83
N LEU A 264 -1.13 -5.19 21.42
CA LEU A 264 -0.68 -4.85 20.06
C LEU A 264 0.72 -5.40 19.77
N LEU A 265 1.70 -5.17 20.64
CA LEU A 265 3.07 -5.67 20.45
C LEU A 265 3.12 -7.20 20.31
N LYS A 266 2.40 -7.94 21.17
CA LYS A 266 2.24 -9.40 21.05
C LYS A 266 1.57 -9.82 19.73
N SER A 267 0.66 -8.99 19.22
CA SER A 267 0.06 -9.21 17.90
C SER A 267 1.08 -9.01 16.79
N LEU A 268 1.87 -7.93 16.82
CA LEU A 268 2.91 -7.65 15.83
C LEU A 268 4.01 -8.74 15.81
N GLU A 269 4.39 -9.29 16.96
CA GLU A 269 5.32 -10.43 17.02
C GLU A 269 4.76 -11.68 16.32
N ARG A 270 3.46 -11.96 16.47
CA ARG A 270 2.80 -13.05 15.73
C ARG A 270 2.80 -12.77 14.24
N VAL A 271 2.55 -11.52 13.84
CA VAL A 271 2.61 -11.09 12.43
C VAL A 271 4.01 -11.31 11.84
N ARG A 272 5.07 -10.89 12.54
CA ARG A 272 6.46 -11.09 12.10
C ARG A 272 6.80 -12.56 11.89
N ARG A 273 6.32 -13.44 12.78
CA ARG A 273 6.60 -14.89 12.69
C ARG A 273 5.94 -15.57 11.50
N ARG A 274 4.71 -15.20 11.16
CA ARG A 274 3.92 -15.88 10.09
C ARG A 274 3.87 -15.12 8.76
N GLY A 275 4.25 -13.84 8.75
CA GLY A 275 4.26 -12.98 7.55
C GLY A 275 2.93 -12.28 7.25
N TYR A 276 1.85 -12.58 7.99
CA TYR A 276 0.52 -11.99 7.78
C TYR A 276 -0.15 -11.62 9.11
N ALA A 277 -1.13 -10.73 9.05
CA ALA A 277 -1.97 -10.27 10.15
C ALA A 277 -3.40 -10.78 9.99
N ILE A 278 -4.11 -10.86 11.12
CA ILE A 278 -5.52 -11.21 11.17
C ILE A 278 -6.20 -10.12 11.99
N ASP A 279 -7.30 -9.60 11.49
CA ASP A 279 -8.32 -8.88 12.24
C ASP A 279 -9.47 -9.87 12.44
N ASP A 280 -9.62 -10.36 13.69
CA ASP A 280 -10.66 -11.31 14.07
C ASP A 280 -11.83 -10.57 14.73
N GLU A 281 -12.64 -9.92 13.91
CA GLU A 281 -13.80 -9.14 14.35
C GLU A 281 -13.40 -8.02 15.34
N GLU A 282 -12.25 -7.36 15.13
CA GLU A 282 -11.70 -6.33 16.00
C GLU A 282 -12.25 -4.94 15.69
N ILE A 283 -12.66 -4.69 14.44
CA ILE A 283 -13.34 -3.46 14.00
C ILE A 283 -14.87 -3.65 14.02
N GLU A 284 -15.34 -4.73 13.41
CA GLU A 284 -16.76 -5.00 13.20
C GLU A 284 -17.05 -6.47 13.53
N VAL A 285 -18.09 -6.69 14.34
CA VAL A 285 -18.53 -8.04 14.71
C VAL A 285 -19.02 -8.77 13.46
N GLY A 286 -18.60 -10.02 13.28
CA GLY A 286 -18.95 -10.82 12.12
C GLY A 286 -18.09 -10.58 10.88
N VAL A 287 -17.04 -9.74 10.94
CA VAL A 287 -16.08 -9.51 9.85
C VAL A 287 -14.70 -10.04 10.23
N ARG A 288 -14.06 -10.83 9.36
CA ARG A 288 -12.67 -11.28 9.54
C ARG A 288 -11.84 -10.83 8.36
N CYS A 289 -10.64 -10.32 8.65
CA CYS A 289 -9.71 -9.88 7.61
C CYS A 289 -8.35 -10.56 7.78
N VAL A 290 -7.70 -10.88 6.65
CA VAL A 290 -6.32 -11.36 6.60
C VAL A 290 -5.50 -10.35 5.81
N GLY A 291 -4.37 -9.89 6.35
CA GLY A 291 -3.58 -8.80 5.78
C GLY A 291 -2.10 -9.14 5.65
N ALA A 292 -1.44 -8.65 4.61
CA ALA A 292 0.00 -8.83 4.42
C ALA A 292 0.65 -7.57 3.81
N PRO A 293 1.89 -7.26 4.19
CA PRO A 293 2.61 -6.09 3.67
C PRO A 293 3.13 -6.33 2.24
N ILE A 294 3.25 -5.24 1.50
CA ILE A 294 4.00 -5.10 0.25
C ILE A 294 5.29 -4.37 0.59
N PHE A 295 6.42 -4.93 0.17
CA PHE A 295 7.74 -4.36 0.43
C PHE A 295 8.32 -3.71 -0.81
N ASN A 296 9.14 -2.67 -0.62
CA ASN A 296 10.04 -2.18 -1.65
C ASN A 296 11.36 -2.99 -1.68
N GLU A 297 12.30 -2.59 -2.55
CA GLU A 297 13.62 -3.23 -2.69
C GLU A 297 14.40 -3.25 -1.36
N SER A 298 14.31 -2.19 -0.57
CA SER A 298 14.95 -2.06 0.74
C SER A 298 14.25 -2.85 1.87
N ARG A 299 13.30 -3.75 1.53
CA ARG A 299 12.48 -4.49 2.50
C ARG A 299 11.63 -3.61 3.43
N TYR A 300 11.41 -2.36 3.05
CA TYR A 300 10.56 -1.43 3.78
C TYR A 300 9.08 -1.63 3.38
N PRO A 301 8.14 -1.75 4.34
CA PRO A 301 6.73 -1.95 4.04
C PRO A 301 6.09 -0.65 3.52
N ILE A 302 5.80 -0.60 2.22
CA ILE A 302 5.28 0.60 1.54
C ILE A 302 3.75 0.64 1.44
N ALA A 303 3.10 -0.53 1.48
CA ALA A 303 1.65 -0.67 1.43
C ALA A 303 1.24 -2.04 2.01
N ALA A 304 -0.04 -2.27 2.24
CA ALA A 304 -0.54 -3.59 2.60
C ALA A 304 -1.80 -3.95 1.81
N VAL A 305 -1.96 -5.26 1.63
CA VAL A 305 -3.14 -5.87 1.01
C VAL A 305 -3.91 -6.61 2.09
N SER A 306 -5.23 -6.52 2.09
CA SER A 306 -6.07 -7.45 2.86
C SER A 306 -7.14 -8.11 2.04
N ILE A 307 -7.54 -9.29 2.50
CA ILE A 307 -8.75 -9.99 2.11
C ILE A 307 -9.73 -9.85 3.27
N SER A 308 -10.93 -9.37 2.99
CA SER A 308 -11.96 -9.08 3.97
C SER A 308 -13.30 -9.69 3.57
N GLY A 309 -13.96 -10.30 4.53
CA GLY A 309 -15.27 -10.91 4.35
C GLY A 309 -15.89 -11.36 5.68
N PRO A 310 -17.11 -11.92 5.66
CA PRO A 310 -17.78 -12.38 6.85
C PRO A 310 -17.00 -13.49 7.55
N ALA A 311 -16.94 -13.42 8.89
CA ALA A 311 -16.30 -14.40 9.75
C ALA A 311 -16.89 -15.82 9.62
N SER A 312 -18.11 -15.93 9.09
CA SER A 312 -18.76 -17.20 8.73
C SER A 312 -18.17 -17.86 7.47
N ARG A 313 -17.50 -17.11 6.60
CA ARG A 313 -16.87 -17.61 5.36
C ARG A 313 -15.35 -17.70 5.48
N ILE A 314 -14.74 -16.62 5.97
CA ILE A 314 -13.32 -16.60 6.32
C ILE A 314 -13.22 -17.19 7.73
N THR A 315 -13.28 -18.51 7.88
CA THR A 315 -13.20 -19.19 9.18
C THR A 315 -11.76 -19.27 9.69
N ALA A 316 -11.57 -19.53 10.98
CA ALA A 316 -10.22 -19.68 11.52
C ALA A 316 -9.42 -20.80 10.82
N GLN A 317 -10.11 -21.84 10.33
CA GLN A 317 -9.53 -22.96 9.59
C GLN A 317 -9.12 -22.59 8.16
N SER A 318 -9.84 -21.69 7.48
CA SER A 318 -9.50 -21.27 6.11
C SER A 318 -8.46 -20.14 6.04
N VAL A 319 -8.20 -19.46 7.17
CA VAL A 319 -7.21 -18.37 7.24
C VAL A 319 -5.82 -18.75 6.72
N PRO A 320 -5.22 -19.91 7.07
CA PRO A 320 -3.88 -20.27 6.56
C PRO A 320 -3.83 -20.37 5.03
N GLU A 321 -4.84 -20.97 4.40
CA GLU A 321 -4.95 -21.09 2.95
C GLU A 321 -5.10 -19.70 2.29
N ILE A 322 -6.02 -18.88 2.81
CA ILE A 322 -6.24 -17.50 2.34
C ILE A 322 -4.95 -16.66 2.49
N ALA A 323 -4.24 -16.83 3.60
CA ALA A 323 -2.97 -16.16 3.84
C ALA A 323 -1.90 -16.58 2.83
N GLU A 324 -1.87 -17.85 2.41
CA GLU A 324 -0.91 -18.31 1.40
C GLU A 324 -1.14 -17.62 0.04
N HIS A 325 -2.40 -17.55 -0.41
CA HIS A 325 -2.79 -16.82 -1.63
C HIS A 325 -2.42 -15.34 -1.54
N LEU A 326 -2.71 -14.71 -0.39
CA LEU A 326 -2.39 -13.31 -0.13
C LEU A 326 -0.88 -13.06 -0.16
N LEU A 327 -0.09 -13.88 0.53
CA LEU A 327 1.37 -13.76 0.58
C LEU A 327 2.01 -13.98 -0.78
N ARG A 328 1.45 -14.87 -1.61
CA ARG A 328 1.89 -15.05 -3.00
C ARG A 328 1.64 -13.79 -3.82
N CYS A 329 0.43 -13.23 -3.72
CA CYS A 329 0.07 -11.97 -4.37
C CYS A 329 0.98 -10.80 -3.95
N CYS A 330 1.20 -10.60 -2.64
CA CYS A 330 2.09 -9.54 -2.14
C CYS A 330 3.53 -9.72 -2.61
N ARG A 331 4.03 -10.95 -2.75
CA ARG A 331 5.36 -11.24 -3.30
C ARG A 331 5.46 -10.87 -4.78
N GLU A 332 4.48 -11.26 -5.58
CA GLU A 332 4.42 -10.91 -7.02
C GLU A 332 4.37 -9.39 -7.22
N ILE A 333 3.57 -8.69 -6.41
CA ILE A 333 3.48 -7.23 -6.40
C ILE A 333 4.82 -6.60 -6.00
N SER A 334 5.42 -7.03 -4.89
CA SER A 334 6.70 -6.50 -4.39
C SER A 334 7.82 -6.68 -5.43
N ALA A 335 7.89 -7.85 -6.07
CA ALA A 335 8.84 -8.12 -7.14
C ALA A 335 8.60 -7.22 -8.36
N THR A 336 7.33 -7.01 -8.74
CA THR A 336 6.99 -6.10 -9.85
C THR A 336 7.45 -4.69 -9.55
N ILE A 337 7.21 -4.20 -8.32
CA ILE A 337 7.60 -2.86 -7.85
C ILE A 337 9.12 -2.69 -7.92
N GLY A 338 9.88 -3.62 -7.33
CA GLY A 338 11.35 -3.60 -7.29
C GLY A 338 12.09 -3.99 -8.57
N LEU A 339 11.40 -4.21 -9.70
CA LEU A 339 12.07 -4.44 -10.99
C LEU A 339 12.22 -3.16 -11.83
N ARG A 340 11.50 -2.07 -11.48
CA ARG A 340 11.48 -0.83 -12.26
C ARG A 340 12.27 0.32 -11.65
N ASP A 341 12.46 0.38 -10.33
CA ASP A 341 13.36 1.38 -9.74
C ASP A 341 14.80 1.15 -10.24
N ARG A 342 15.19 -0.11 -10.44
CA ARG A 342 16.44 -0.49 -11.11
C ARG A 342 16.61 0.00 -12.56
N LYS A 343 15.53 0.28 -13.30
CA LYS A 343 15.60 0.84 -14.68
C LYS A 343 15.62 2.37 -14.70
N ARG A 344 15.34 3.04 -13.59
CA ARG A 344 15.47 4.50 -13.42
C ARG A 344 16.73 4.83 -12.61
N SER A 345 17.90 4.55 -13.18
CA SER A 345 19.17 5.21 -12.87
C SER A 345 20.02 5.13 -14.15
N PRO A 346 20.35 6.27 -14.80
CA PRO A 346 20.86 7.49 -14.18
C PRO A 346 20.01 8.74 -14.50
N VAL A 347 19.67 9.54 -13.48
CA VAL A 347 19.39 10.96 -13.72
C VAL A 347 20.72 11.69 -13.59
N VAL A 348 21.39 11.90 -14.72
CA VAL A 348 22.39 12.95 -14.83
C VAL A 348 21.61 14.27 -14.78
N SER A 349 21.78 15.05 -13.71
CA SER A 349 21.16 16.38 -13.59
C SER A 349 21.63 17.28 -14.75
N PRO A 350 20.72 17.88 -15.55
CA PRO A 350 21.10 18.86 -16.58
C PRO A 350 21.48 20.23 -16.02
N PHE A 351 21.51 20.43 -14.69
CA PHE A 351 21.57 21.77 -14.08
C PHE A 351 22.95 22.19 -13.54
N ALA A 352 24.04 21.60 -14.04
CA ALA A 352 25.41 21.96 -13.66
C ALA A 352 26.15 22.86 -14.67
N ARG A 353 25.44 23.59 -15.55
CA ARG A 353 26.07 24.56 -16.45
C ARG A 353 25.21 25.81 -16.58
N HIS A 354 25.37 26.73 -15.66
CA HIS A 354 25.44 28.18 -15.90
C HIS A 354 25.37 28.86 -14.53
N TYR A 355 26.52 29.31 -14.04
CA TYR A 355 26.79 30.50 -13.22
C TYR A 355 28.09 30.24 -12.43
N GLY A 356 29.17 30.86 -12.90
CA GLY A 356 30.46 30.83 -12.22
C GLY A 356 31.64 31.22 -13.12
N ALA A 357 31.67 32.47 -13.58
CA ALA A 357 32.84 33.35 -13.77
C ALA A 357 32.43 34.55 -14.62
#